data_AF-A0A5B3GX66-F1
#
_entry.id   AF-A0A5B3GX66-F1
#
_cell.length_a   1.000
_cell.length_b   1.000
_cell.length_c   1.000
_cell.angle_alpha   90.00
_cell.angle_beta   90.00
_cell.angle_gamma   90.00
#
_symmetry.space_group_name_H-M   'P 1'
#
loop_
_entity.id
_entity.type
_entity.pdbx_description
1 polymer ?
#
loop_
_entity_poly.entity_id
_entity_poly.type
_entity_poly.pdbx_seq_one_letter_code
_entity_poly.pdbx_strand_id
1 'polypeptide(L)'
;MTLLAGCEKTEERAGLTTTQDEVVLRSTAGSEAAFTVSSTEAWSLTTTGSGFDVSPTRGGRGETTVTVRAQDDNTGHSRIKLGTVMLNLTAGGAQCSVTVSQSPATATQTMLLYMPGRDLLNFYKQNIDGVLKAVDANVPGDGRILVCYQPNTHSQAEMYEAYFNAEKQAAAFTLLKSYDDFAAADPACVQRMLSDVAALAPAQHYGIIVGCHGKAWVPADHGALSYSARMTNELEDLWIPMPGALLTRSFGDTGRSIDITNFAAAVKAQNYRPDYLLFDACFMANIETLYDLRECTDYVIAAPCEIMAQGFPYERAMPWFFTDGGKEYNLTKVCEAFWNFYMNDATTKSGCISLAVMAEMEGMKEIMRHINAAPQKTYAEELQSYEGMSSHIFYDLGHWVELACSDAGLKEEFKVQLDKAFPKAARLNTPEFYSAYNGRMNPVAYYSGVSFSEPSDKYTEENKQTSWYRDTH
;
A
#
# COMPACT_ATOMS: atom_id res chain seq x y z
N MET A 1 35.57 54.43 45.98
CA MET A 1 36.03 53.13 45.49
C MET A 1 35.07 52.73 44.38
N THR A 2 35.48 52.93 43.14
CA THR A 2 34.62 52.83 41.95
C THR A 2 34.60 51.38 41.48
N LEU A 3 33.44 50.74 41.42
CA LEU A 3 33.27 49.42 40.80
C LEU A 3 33.08 49.59 39.29
N LEU A 4 34.00 49.00 38.51
CA LEU A 4 33.83 48.75 37.08
C LEU A 4 33.24 47.34 36.93
N ALA A 5 31.99 47.24 36.48
CA ALA A 5 31.41 46.00 35.99
C ALA A 5 31.77 45.86 34.51
N GLY A 6 32.60 44.87 34.17
CA GLY A 6 32.87 44.49 32.79
C GLY A 6 31.71 43.65 32.25
N CYS A 7 31.07 44.11 31.17
CA CYS A 7 30.22 43.28 30.34
C CYS A 7 31.09 42.31 29.54
N GLU A 8 31.03 41.01 29.83
CA GLU A 8 31.43 39.99 28.85
C GLU A 8 30.37 39.93 27.75
N LYS A 9 30.72 40.42 26.56
CA LYS A 9 29.99 40.09 25.33
C LYS A 9 30.30 38.64 25.01
N THR A 10 29.32 37.76 25.14
CA THR A 10 29.32 36.47 24.46
C THR A 10 29.35 36.77 22.96
N GLU A 11 30.49 36.55 22.30
CA GLU A 11 30.57 36.60 20.84
C GLU A 11 29.68 35.48 20.28
N GLU A 12 28.61 35.89 19.60
CA GLU A 12 27.74 34.99 18.85
C GLU A 12 28.59 34.37 17.73
N ARG A 13 28.90 33.08 17.84
CA ARG A 13 29.80 32.38 16.90
C ARG A 13 29.21 32.46 15.49
N ALA A 14 30.01 32.88 14.51
CA ALA A 14 29.58 32.97 13.11
C ALA A 14 28.96 31.63 12.64
N GLY A 15 27.70 31.69 12.20
CA GLY A 15 26.92 30.53 11.83
C GLY A 15 26.17 30.78 10.53
N LEU A 16 26.25 29.79 9.62
CA LEU A 16 25.51 29.76 8.36
C LEU A 16 25.06 28.32 8.13
N THR A 17 23.76 28.11 8.05
CA THR A 17 23.14 26.79 7.91
C THR A 17 21.94 26.85 6.97
N THR A 18 21.56 25.70 6.42
CA THR A 18 20.37 25.55 5.57
C THR A 18 19.46 24.46 6.12
N THR A 19 18.17 24.52 5.79
CA THR A 19 17.21 23.47 6.17
C THR A 19 17.47 22.14 5.49
N GLN A 20 18.19 22.14 4.36
CA GLN A 20 18.48 20.96 3.56
C GLN A 20 19.78 21.13 2.76
N ASP A 21 20.40 20.01 2.41
CA ASP A 21 21.62 19.95 1.59
C ASP A 21 21.32 19.76 0.08
N GLU A 22 20.08 19.39 -0.26
CA GLU A 22 19.59 19.26 -1.64
C GLU A 22 18.18 19.84 -1.75
N VAL A 23 17.95 20.63 -2.80
CA VAL A 23 16.62 21.03 -3.28
C VAL A 23 16.31 20.24 -4.54
N VAL A 24 15.13 19.62 -4.57
CA VAL A 24 14.65 18.84 -5.71
C VAL A 24 13.45 19.55 -6.35
N LEU A 25 13.64 20.01 -7.58
CA LEU A 25 12.62 20.60 -8.42
C LEU A 25 11.78 19.50 -9.10
N ARG A 26 10.53 19.81 -9.44
CA ARG A 26 9.71 18.91 -10.27
C ARG A 26 10.25 18.88 -11.70
N SER A 27 9.86 17.86 -12.45
CA SER A 27 10.34 17.63 -13.82
C SER A 27 9.97 18.73 -14.81
N THR A 28 9.02 19.60 -14.48
CA THR A 28 8.53 20.65 -15.39
C THR A 28 9.26 21.97 -15.20
N ALA A 29 9.50 22.67 -16.31
CA ALA A 29 9.95 24.06 -16.35
C ALA A 29 8.99 24.95 -15.53
N GLY A 30 9.56 25.94 -14.86
CA GLY A 30 8.84 26.85 -13.97
C GLY A 30 8.45 26.25 -12.62
N SER A 31 8.73 24.96 -12.37
CA SER A 31 8.55 24.40 -11.02
C SER A 31 9.48 25.10 -10.03
N GLU A 32 9.00 25.25 -8.80
CA GLU A 32 9.72 25.93 -7.74
C GLU A 32 9.93 25.02 -6.53
N ALA A 33 11.04 25.24 -5.85
CA ALA A 33 11.36 24.66 -4.57
C ALA A 33 12.09 25.70 -3.72
N ALA A 34 12.04 25.58 -2.40
CA ALA A 34 12.68 26.51 -1.51
C ALA A 34 13.48 25.81 -0.42
N PHE A 35 14.45 26.54 0.13
CA PHE A 35 15.15 26.18 1.36
C PHE A 35 15.35 27.42 2.22
N THR A 36 15.47 27.27 3.53
CA THR A 36 15.72 28.40 4.43
C THR A 36 17.18 28.45 4.81
N VAL A 37 17.77 29.64 4.69
CA VAL A 37 19.12 29.98 5.17
C VAL A 37 18.99 30.63 6.53
N SER A 38 19.63 30.06 7.55
CA SER A 38 19.75 30.65 8.88
C SER A 38 21.17 31.16 9.09
N SER A 39 21.31 32.48 9.28
CA SER A 39 22.60 33.15 9.33
C SER A 39 22.72 34.10 10.54
N THR A 40 23.89 34.16 11.14
CA THR A 40 24.21 35.16 12.19
C THR A 40 24.55 36.53 11.61
N GLU A 41 24.88 36.61 10.31
CA GLU A 41 25.36 37.82 9.64
C GLU A 41 24.86 37.93 8.19
N ALA A 42 25.29 38.96 7.47
CA ALA A 42 24.99 39.11 6.05
C ALA A 42 25.70 38.02 5.22
N TRP A 43 24.99 37.47 4.24
CA TRP A 43 25.48 36.40 3.38
C TRP A 43 25.17 36.69 1.91
N SER A 44 25.92 36.02 1.02
CA SER A 44 25.67 36.02 -0.42
C SER A 44 25.77 34.60 -0.97
N LEU A 45 25.12 34.33 -2.09
CA LEU A 45 25.25 33.07 -2.80
C LEU A 45 25.91 33.24 -4.17
N THR A 46 26.50 32.14 -4.63
CA THR A 46 26.92 31.93 -6.01
C THR A 46 26.36 30.60 -6.48
N THR A 47 26.16 30.44 -7.79
CA THR A 47 25.68 29.19 -8.37
C THR A 47 26.71 28.59 -9.32
N THR A 48 26.72 27.27 -9.37
CA THR A 48 27.38 26.48 -10.41
C THR A 48 26.32 25.66 -11.13
N GLY A 49 26.55 25.34 -12.40
CA GLY A 49 25.56 24.64 -13.25
C GLY A 49 24.65 25.59 -14.02
N SER A 50 23.55 25.05 -14.55
CA SER A 50 22.59 25.78 -15.40
C SER A 50 21.19 25.14 -15.33
N GLY A 51 20.18 25.76 -15.93
CA GLY A 51 18.81 25.23 -15.99
C GLY A 51 17.96 25.57 -14.76
N PHE A 52 18.42 26.49 -13.91
CA PHE A 52 17.64 26.98 -12.77
C PHE A 52 17.97 28.45 -12.45
N ASP A 53 16.96 29.14 -11.94
CA ASP A 53 17.08 30.46 -11.31
C ASP A 53 17.07 30.32 -9.79
N VAL A 54 17.70 31.28 -9.09
CA VAL A 54 17.68 31.33 -7.62
C VAL A 54 17.48 32.76 -7.12
N SER A 55 16.64 32.94 -6.10
CA SER A 55 16.34 34.24 -5.50
C SER A 55 15.91 34.10 -4.03
N PRO A 56 16.31 35.02 -3.12
CA PRO A 56 17.25 36.11 -3.34
C PRO A 56 18.71 35.62 -3.36
N THR A 57 19.61 36.38 -3.99
CA THR A 57 21.04 36.03 -4.07
C THR A 57 21.89 36.50 -2.87
N ARG A 58 21.26 37.13 -1.89
CA ARG A 58 21.87 37.65 -0.66
C ARG A 58 20.82 37.81 0.43
N GLY A 59 21.26 37.79 1.67
CA GLY A 59 20.40 38.01 2.84
C GLY A 59 21.16 38.54 4.05
N GLY A 60 20.42 38.86 5.10
CA GLY A 60 20.94 39.40 6.36
C GLY A 60 21.02 38.36 7.47
N ARG A 61 21.25 38.84 8.70
CA ARG A 61 21.09 38.05 9.92
C ARG A 61 19.63 37.60 10.06
N GLY A 62 19.43 36.36 10.49
CA GLY A 62 18.13 35.73 10.69
C GLY A 62 17.87 34.64 9.66
N GLU A 63 16.59 34.34 9.45
CA GLU A 63 16.14 33.36 8.48
C GLU A 63 15.77 34.03 7.16
N THR A 64 16.15 33.41 6.04
CA THR A 64 15.78 33.87 4.70
C THR A 64 15.43 32.66 3.84
N THR A 65 14.22 32.65 3.27
CA THR A 65 13.80 31.65 2.30
C THR A 65 14.39 31.97 0.93
N VAL A 66 15.10 31.00 0.35
CA VAL A 66 15.65 31.06 -1.00
C VAL A 66 14.83 30.14 -1.89
N THR A 67 14.23 30.70 -2.93
CA THR A 67 13.48 29.99 -3.96
C THR A 67 14.39 29.67 -5.13
N VAL A 68 14.30 28.42 -5.59
CA VAL A 68 14.93 27.90 -6.79
C VAL A 68 13.83 27.57 -7.79
N ARG A 69 14.01 27.94 -9.06
CA ARG A 69 13.02 27.69 -10.12
C ARG A 69 13.67 26.96 -11.30
N ALA A 70 13.06 25.89 -11.78
CA ALA A 70 13.50 25.20 -12.99
C ALA A 70 13.29 26.08 -14.24
N GLN A 71 14.29 26.15 -15.12
CA GLN A 71 14.16 26.83 -16.42
C GLN A 71 13.65 25.89 -17.51
N ASP A 72 14.07 24.62 -17.45
CA ASP A 72 13.81 23.61 -18.47
C ASP A 72 13.07 22.39 -17.90
N ASP A 73 12.45 21.60 -18.78
CA ASP A 73 11.88 20.30 -18.43
C ASP A 73 12.99 19.23 -18.31
N ASN A 74 12.93 18.39 -17.27
CA ASN A 74 13.63 17.11 -17.24
C ASN A 74 12.74 16.03 -17.88
N THR A 75 12.87 15.85 -19.20
CA THR A 75 12.12 14.85 -19.97
C THR A 75 12.66 13.41 -19.82
N GLY A 76 13.77 13.23 -19.10
CA GLY A 76 14.42 11.94 -18.91
C GLY A 76 13.74 11.03 -17.87
N HIS A 77 14.36 9.87 -17.65
CA HIS A 77 13.92 8.83 -16.71
C HIS A 77 14.74 8.79 -15.42
N SER A 78 15.59 9.79 -15.17
CA SER A 78 16.43 9.86 -13.97
C SER A 78 16.49 11.28 -13.42
N ARG A 79 16.66 11.38 -12.10
CA ARG A 79 16.98 12.65 -11.44
C ARG A 79 18.28 13.21 -12.02
N ILE A 80 18.26 14.48 -12.38
CA ILE A 80 19.45 15.18 -12.87
C ILE A 80 19.90 16.21 -11.84
N LYS A 81 21.23 16.33 -11.66
CA LYS A 81 21.81 17.45 -10.92
C LYS A 81 21.94 18.64 -11.86
N LEU A 82 21.21 19.71 -11.59
CA LEU A 82 21.30 20.96 -12.35
C LEU A 82 22.50 21.81 -11.92
N GLY A 83 22.84 21.78 -10.63
CA GLY A 83 23.92 22.59 -10.12
C GLY A 83 24.08 22.60 -8.61
N THR A 84 24.74 23.64 -8.10
CA THR A 84 24.96 23.82 -6.66
C THR A 84 24.93 25.30 -6.32
N VAL A 85 24.17 25.65 -5.28
CA VAL A 85 24.12 26.98 -4.66
C VAL A 85 25.13 27.00 -3.52
N MET A 86 26.18 27.78 -3.66
CA MET A 86 27.22 28.01 -2.65
C MET A 86 26.90 29.27 -1.85
N LEU A 87 26.65 29.12 -0.56
CA LEU A 87 26.35 30.21 0.39
C LEU A 87 27.60 30.57 1.18
N ASN A 88 27.89 31.86 1.30
CA ASN A 88 29.06 32.37 2.00
C ASN A 88 28.67 33.52 2.93
N LEU A 89 29.20 33.51 4.16
CA LEU A 89 29.18 34.71 5.00
C LEU A 89 30.02 35.80 4.35
N THR A 90 29.50 37.02 4.35
CA THR A 90 30.17 38.17 3.70
C THR A 90 31.48 38.54 4.39
N ALA A 91 31.55 38.34 5.71
CA ALA A 91 32.76 38.54 6.52
C ALA A 91 33.78 37.39 6.40
N GLY A 92 33.44 36.31 5.68
CA GLY A 92 34.22 35.07 5.60
C GLY A 92 34.02 34.13 6.79
N GLY A 93 34.59 32.92 6.73
CA GLY A 93 34.68 31.98 7.85
C GLY A 93 33.69 30.81 7.83
N ALA A 94 32.45 30.99 7.34
CA ALA A 94 31.49 29.90 7.18
C ALA A 94 30.89 29.87 5.76
N GLN A 95 30.78 28.65 5.22
CA GLN A 95 30.18 28.36 3.93
C GLN A 95 29.34 27.10 4.04
N CYS A 96 28.25 27.03 3.27
CA CYS A 96 27.50 25.80 3.06
C CYS A 96 27.04 25.73 1.61
N SER A 97 26.58 24.56 1.17
CA SER A 97 26.16 24.35 -0.20
C SER A 97 24.85 23.58 -0.26
N VAL A 98 23.97 23.97 -1.17
CA VAL A 98 22.74 23.25 -1.49
C VAL A 98 22.84 22.74 -2.92
N THR A 99 22.73 21.43 -3.11
CA THR A 99 22.63 20.82 -4.44
C THR A 99 21.26 21.14 -5.03
N VAL A 100 21.22 21.52 -6.31
CA VAL A 100 19.96 21.70 -7.04
C VAL A 100 19.81 20.53 -8.00
N SER A 101 18.75 19.76 -7.80
CA SER A 101 18.39 18.61 -8.62
C SER A 101 16.99 18.76 -9.18
N GLN A 102 16.67 17.99 -10.21
CA GLN A 102 15.35 17.97 -10.83
C GLN A 102 14.88 16.53 -11.03
N SER A 103 13.68 16.22 -10.54
CA SER A 103 13.03 14.91 -10.69
C SER A 103 12.76 14.58 -12.16
N PRO A 104 12.71 13.28 -12.53
CA PRO A 104 12.39 12.86 -13.89
C PRO A 104 10.92 13.03 -14.25
N ALA A 105 10.61 13.21 -15.54
CA ALA A 105 9.23 13.23 -16.04
C ALA A 105 8.54 11.88 -15.89
N THR A 106 9.29 10.78 -16.01
CA THR A 106 8.84 9.42 -15.67
C THR A 106 9.46 9.03 -14.33
N ALA A 107 8.63 8.80 -13.32
CA ALA A 107 9.09 8.41 -12.00
C ALA A 107 9.74 7.00 -12.02
N THR A 108 10.54 6.69 -11.01
CA THR A 108 11.04 5.33 -10.82
C THR A 108 9.88 4.40 -10.46
N GLN A 109 8.99 4.85 -9.57
CA GLN A 109 7.81 4.11 -9.15
C GLN A 109 6.60 5.02 -8.95
N THR A 110 5.42 4.57 -9.42
CA THR A 110 4.13 5.15 -9.04
C THR A 110 3.37 4.14 -8.18
N MET A 111 2.89 4.56 -7.02
CA MET A 111 1.97 3.77 -6.22
C MET A 111 0.57 4.42 -6.23
N LEU A 112 -0.45 3.64 -6.56
CA LEU A 112 -1.86 4.01 -6.39
C LEU A 112 -2.38 3.46 -5.07
N LEU A 113 -2.98 4.32 -4.25
CA LEU A 113 -3.88 3.95 -3.16
C LEU A 113 -5.33 4.15 -3.60
N TYR A 114 -6.01 3.06 -3.94
CA TYR A 114 -7.41 3.05 -4.34
C TYR A 114 -8.31 2.67 -3.16
N MET A 115 -9.15 3.60 -2.72
CA MET A 115 -10.05 3.45 -1.58
C MET A 115 -11.51 3.69 -1.99
N PRO A 116 -12.14 2.72 -2.68
CA PRO A 116 -13.53 2.84 -3.09
C PRO A 116 -14.51 2.73 -1.91
N GLY A 117 -15.70 3.26 -2.15
CA GLY A 117 -16.81 3.21 -1.22
C GLY A 117 -16.76 4.27 -0.13
N ARG A 118 -17.78 4.27 0.74
CA ARG A 118 -17.96 5.36 1.73
C ARG A 118 -18.22 4.91 3.15
N ASP A 119 -18.61 3.66 3.39
CA ASP A 119 -18.85 3.14 4.74
C ASP A 119 -17.59 3.23 5.64
N LEU A 120 -16.39 3.15 5.06
CA LEU A 120 -15.11 3.35 5.75
C LEU A 120 -14.45 4.71 5.48
N LEU A 121 -15.16 5.69 4.92
CA LEU A 121 -14.56 6.96 4.47
C LEU A 121 -13.76 7.68 5.57
N ASN A 122 -14.21 7.62 6.83
CA ASN A 122 -13.48 8.22 7.94
C ASN A 122 -12.12 7.54 8.18
N PHE A 123 -12.04 6.22 8.06
CA PHE A 123 -10.79 5.47 8.15
C PHE A 123 -9.91 5.73 6.92
N TYR A 124 -10.49 5.80 5.72
CA TYR A 124 -9.75 6.16 4.51
C TYR A 124 -9.09 7.54 4.64
N LYS A 125 -9.78 8.53 5.20
CA LYS A 125 -9.19 9.85 5.49
C LYS A 125 -8.01 9.75 6.44
N GLN A 126 -8.11 8.95 7.51
CA GLN A 126 -6.99 8.72 8.44
C GLN A 126 -5.82 8.00 7.75
N ASN A 127 -6.10 7.09 6.82
CA ASN A 127 -5.08 6.42 6.03
C ASN A 127 -4.37 7.41 5.09
N ILE A 128 -5.13 8.29 4.43
CA ILE A 128 -4.59 9.38 3.59
C ILE A 128 -3.74 10.33 4.44
N ASP A 129 -4.18 10.69 5.66
CA ASP A 129 -3.38 11.48 6.59
C ASP A 129 -2.06 10.77 6.92
N GLY A 130 -2.08 9.44 7.12
CA GLY A 130 -0.88 8.64 7.31
C GLY A 130 0.07 8.67 6.11
N VAL A 131 -0.47 8.63 4.88
CA VAL A 131 0.31 8.83 3.65
C VAL A 131 0.93 10.23 3.62
N LEU A 132 0.16 11.28 3.93
CA LEU A 132 0.67 12.66 3.93
C LEU A 132 1.76 12.88 4.98
N LYS A 133 1.67 12.25 6.15
CA LYS A 133 2.76 12.28 7.14
C LYS A 133 4.03 11.58 6.65
N ALA A 134 3.90 10.47 5.93
CA ALA A 134 5.07 9.85 5.29
C ALA A 134 5.67 10.78 4.23
N VAL A 135 4.83 11.55 3.53
CA VAL A 135 5.26 12.58 2.59
C VAL A 135 6.01 13.73 3.27
N ASP A 136 5.54 14.20 4.42
CA ASP A 136 6.28 15.15 5.26
C ASP A 136 7.65 14.60 5.71
N ALA A 137 7.75 13.28 5.85
CA ALA A 137 8.98 12.57 6.18
C ALA A 137 9.83 12.18 4.93
N ASN A 138 9.68 12.91 3.82
CA ASN A 138 10.48 12.77 2.59
C ASN A 138 10.29 11.46 1.80
N VAL A 139 9.15 10.79 1.97
CA VAL A 139 8.65 9.74 1.05
C VAL A 139 7.81 10.42 -0.04
N PRO A 140 7.77 10.02 -1.32
CA PRO A 140 8.35 8.84 -1.96
C PRO A 140 9.73 9.06 -2.61
N GLY A 141 10.44 10.16 -2.34
CA GLY A 141 11.65 10.51 -3.07
C GLY A 141 11.37 10.81 -4.54
N ASP A 142 11.97 10.04 -5.46
CA ASP A 142 11.73 10.13 -6.91
C ASP A 142 10.49 9.34 -7.39
N GLY A 143 9.78 8.68 -6.47
CA GLY A 143 8.50 8.04 -6.75
C GLY A 143 7.33 9.03 -6.80
N ARG A 144 6.12 8.50 -7.03
CA ARG A 144 4.86 9.26 -6.99
C ARG A 144 3.79 8.47 -6.27
N ILE A 145 2.94 9.17 -5.51
CA ILE A 145 1.82 8.58 -4.78
C ILE A 145 0.52 9.18 -5.31
N LEU A 146 -0.31 8.34 -5.91
CA LEU A 146 -1.67 8.70 -6.27
C LEU A 146 -2.65 8.12 -5.25
N VAL A 147 -3.72 8.86 -4.97
CA VAL A 147 -4.83 8.41 -4.14
C VAL A 147 -6.12 8.57 -4.94
N CYS A 148 -6.91 7.51 -5.08
CA CYS A 148 -8.23 7.59 -5.69
C CYS A 148 -9.30 7.09 -4.72
N TYR A 149 -10.28 7.92 -4.40
CA TYR A 149 -11.36 7.59 -3.46
C TYR A 149 -12.66 8.33 -3.78
N GLN A 150 -13.73 8.06 -3.01
CA GLN A 150 -15.08 8.60 -3.24
C GLN A 150 -15.52 9.57 -2.13
N PRO A 151 -15.00 10.80 -2.08
CA PRO A 151 -15.26 11.73 -0.97
C PRO A 151 -16.74 12.15 -0.86
N ASN A 152 -17.41 12.32 -2.00
CA ASN A 152 -18.69 13.04 -2.07
C ASN A 152 -19.90 12.11 -2.19
N THR A 153 -19.90 11.20 -3.16
CA THR A 153 -21.01 10.26 -3.43
C THR A 153 -20.47 8.92 -3.91
N HIS A 154 -21.29 7.87 -3.91
CA HIS A 154 -20.88 6.55 -4.44
C HIS A 154 -20.83 6.50 -5.98
N SER A 155 -21.32 7.54 -6.66
CA SER A 155 -21.30 7.64 -8.12
C SER A 155 -20.19 8.55 -8.64
N GLN A 156 -19.35 9.09 -7.75
CA GLN A 156 -18.24 9.97 -8.09
C GLN A 156 -16.95 9.48 -7.42
N ALA A 157 -15.83 9.68 -8.09
CA ALA A 157 -14.50 9.45 -7.55
C ALA A 157 -13.58 10.62 -7.90
N GLU A 158 -12.51 10.78 -7.13
CA GLU A 158 -11.50 11.80 -7.34
C GLU A 158 -10.11 11.17 -7.20
N MET A 159 -9.21 11.51 -8.13
CA MET A 159 -7.81 11.10 -8.12
C MET A 159 -6.93 12.29 -7.76
N TYR A 160 -6.13 12.12 -6.73
CA TYR A 160 -5.23 13.11 -6.17
C TYR A 160 -3.78 12.63 -6.25
N GLU A 161 -2.85 13.59 -6.23
CA GLU A 161 -1.44 13.34 -5.94
C GLU A 161 -1.11 13.80 -4.52
N ALA A 162 -0.48 12.91 -3.75
CA ALA A 162 0.20 13.25 -2.50
C ALA A 162 1.69 13.47 -2.78
N TYR A 163 2.20 14.67 -2.47
CA TYR A 163 3.59 15.03 -2.77
C TYR A 163 4.12 16.07 -1.78
N PHE A 164 5.44 16.15 -1.65
CA PHE A 164 6.08 17.18 -0.84
C PHE A 164 6.11 18.51 -1.60
N ASN A 165 5.42 19.52 -1.08
CA ASN A 165 5.47 20.87 -1.64
C ASN A 165 6.68 21.60 -1.05
N ALA A 166 7.73 21.72 -1.85
CA ALA A 166 8.99 22.33 -1.42
C ALA A 166 8.89 23.84 -1.14
N GLU A 167 7.90 24.56 -1.68
CA GLU A 167 7.66 25.98 -1.35
C GLU A 167 7.10 26.11 0.07
N LYS A 168 6.13 25.25 0.43
CA LYS A 168 5.47 25.26 1.74
C LYS A 168 6.19 24.42 2.80
N GLN A 169 7.20 23.65 2.40
CA GLN A 169 7.93 22.70 3.26
C GLN A 169 6.98 21.74 3.99
N ALA A 170 5.97 21.25 3.26
CA ALA A 170 4.93 20.38 3.79
C ALA A 170 4.30 19.53 2.69
N ALA A 171 3.71 18.40 3.08
CA ALA A 171 2.89 17.57 2.24
C ALA A 171 1.72 18.36 1.66
N ALA A 172 1.44 18.12 0.39
CA ALA A 172 0.32 18.67 -0.33
C ALA A 172 -0.48 17.54 -0.97
N PHE A 173 -1.77 17.80 -1.13
CA PHE A 173 -2.74 16.88 -1.72
C PHE A 173 -3.52 17.62 -2.79
N THR A 174 -3.22 17.35 -4.06
CA THR A 174 -3.77 18.10 -5.20
C THR A 174 -4.63 17.21 -6.08
N LEU A 175 -5.82 17.69 -6.41
CA LEU A 175 -6.74 17.00 -7.33
C LEU A 175 -6.14 16.98 -8.74
N LEU A 176 -6.02 15.79 -9.32
CA LEU A 176 -5.59 15.59 -10.69
C LEU A 176 -6.77 15.38 -11.63
N LYS A 177 -7.77 14.60 -11.21
CA LYS A 177 -8.92 14.24 -12.04
C LYS A 177 -10.15 13.91 -11.20
N SER A 178 -11.32 14.33 -11.67
CA SER A 178 -12.62 13.94 -11.13
C SER A 178 -13.34 13.01 -12.10
N TYR A 179 -14.11 12.08 -11.55
CA TYR A 179 -14.96 11.14 -12.29
C TYR A 179 -16.39 11.35 -11.81
N ASP A 180 -17.24 11.95 -12.63
CA ASP A 180 -18.64 12.21 -12.28
C ASP A 180 -19.56 10.99 -12.46
N ASP A 181 -19.05 9.96 -13.15
CA ASP A 181 -19.73 8.74 -13.56
C ASP A 181 -18.93 7.50 -13.12
N PHE A 182 -18.63 7.39 -11.83
CA PHE A 182 -17.81 6.32 -11.28
C PHE A 182 -18.59 5.39 -10.37
N ALA A 183 -18.64 4.11 -10.71
CA ALA A 183 -19.13 3.05 -9.83
C ALA A 183 -17.99 2.07 -9.50
N ALA A 184 -17.72 1.85 -8.21
CA ALA A 184 -16.63 0.96 -7.78
C ALA A 184 -16.85 -0.52 -8.13
N ALA A 185 -18.10 -0.92 -8.31
CA ALA A 185 -18.49 -2.26 -8.76
C ALA A 185 -18.40 -2.43 -10.30
N ASP A 186 -18.30 -1.34 -11.06
CA ASP A 186 -18.27 -1.40 -12.52
C ASP A 186 -16.83 -1.65 -13.02
N PRO A 187 -16.55 -2.79 -13.66
CA PRO A 187 -15.22 -3.11 -14.15
C PRO A 187 -14.70 -2.08 -15.16
N ALA A 188 -15.57 -1.46 -15.97
CA ALA A 188 -15.18 -0.44 -16.93
C ALA A 188 -14.73 0.86 -16.23
N CYS A 189 -15.39 1.23 -15.13
CA CYS A 189 -14.97 2.36 -14.30
C CYS A 189 -13.60 2.11 -13.67
N VAL A 190 -13.39 0.92 -13.09
CA VAL A 190 -12.10 0.55 -12.49
C VAL A 190 -10.99 0.51 -13.53
N GLN A 191 -11.22 -0.14 -14.68
CA GLN A 191 -10.24 -0.21 -15.77
C GLN A 191 -9.84 1.20 -16.28
N ARG A 192 -10.83 2.08 -16.46
CA ARG A 192 -10.59 3.48 -16.87
C ARG A 192 -9.74 4.24 -15.85
N MET A 193 -10.05 4.11 -14.56
CA MET A 193 -9.28 4.74 -13.49
C MET A 193 -7.83 4.21 -13.45
N LEU A 194 -7.63 2.89 -13.60
CA LEU A 194 -6.30 2.30 -13.66
C LEU A 194 -5.49 2.76 -14.89
N SER A 195 -6.15 3.02 -16.02
CA SER A 195 -5.49 3.58 -17.21
C SER A 195 -5.06 5.03 -16.99
N ASP A 196 -5.84 5.80 -16.25
CA ASP A 196 -5.52 7.20 -15.92
C ASP A 196 -4.31 7.31 -14.97
N VAL A 197 -4.05 6.31 -14.13
CA VAL A 197 -2.84 6.27 -13.27
C VAL A 197 -1.56 6.43 -14.10
N ALA A 198 -1.39 5.63 -15.15
CA ALA A 198 -0.19 5.68 -15.97
C ALA A 198 -0.10 6.95 -16.82
N ALA A 199 -1.24 7.51 -17.22
CA ALA A 199 -1.29 8.77 -17.97
C ALA A 199 -0.93 9.98 -17.09
N LEU A 200 -1.41 10.01 -15.84
CA LEU A 200 -1.21 11.12 -14.91
C LEU A 200 0.12 11.01 -14.13
N ALA A 201 0.57 9.78 -13.89
CA ALA A 201 1.80 9.46 -13.18
C ALA A 201 2.60 8.34 -13.86
N PRO A 202 3.24 8.63 -15.01
CA PRO A 202 4.09 7.67 -15.70
C PRO A 202 5.28 7.27 -14.83
N ALA A 203 5.57 5.97 -14.76
CA ALA A 203 6.67 5.40 -14.01
C ALA A 203 7.24 4.13 -14.65
N GLN A 204 8.42 3.70 -14.19
CA GLN A 204 9.02 2.43 -14.60
C GLN A 204 8.37 1.23 -13.88
N HIS A 205 8.06 1.41 -12.58
CA HIS A 205 7.42 0.42 -11.73
C HIS A 205 6.07 0.92 -11.21
N TYR A 206 5.14 0.00 -10.99
CA TYR A 206 3.80 0.33 -10.48
C TYR A 206 3.41 -0.55 -9.30
N GLY A 207 2.87 0.07 -8.26
CA GLY A 207 2.22 -0.62 -7.14
C GLY A 207 0.77 -0.19 -7.01
N ILE A 208 -0.13 -1.13 -6.69
CA ILE A 208 -1.54 -0.79 -6.44
C ILE A 208 -1.94 -1.33 -5.07
N ILE A 209 -2.40 -0.43 -4.21
CA ILE A 209 -3.02 -0.74 -2.93
C ILE A 209 -4.53 -0.55 -3.07
N VAL A 210 -5.30 -1.58 -2.76
CA VAL A 210 -6.75 -1.55 -2.73
C VAL A 210 -7.19 -1.59 -1.26
N GLY A 211 -7.64 -0.45 -0.76
CA GLY A 211 -8.24 -0.31 0.58
C GLY A 211 -9.75 -0.34 0.49
N CYS A 212 -10.34 -1.51 0.70
CA CYS A 212 -11.78 -1.69 0.53
C CYS A 212 -12.29 -2.85 1.38
N HIS A 213 -13.45 -3.35 0.98
CA HIS A 213 -14.03 -4.55 1.52
C HIS A 213 -13.68 -5.77 0.70
N GLY A 214 -13.37 -6.86 1.40
CA GLY A 214 -12.93 -8.10 0.79
C GLY A 214 -13.77 -9.27 1.27
N LYS A 215 -14.15 -10.12 0.32
CA LYS A 215 -14.74 -11.44 0.56
C LYS A 215 -14.02 -12.53 -0.25
N ALA A 216 -12.74 -12.31 -0.55
CA ALA A 216 -11.92 -13.23 -1.33
C ALA A 216 -12.55 -13.52 -2.71
N TRP A 217 -12.64 -14.80 -3.07
CA TRP A 217 -13.17 -15.32 -4.33
C TRP A 217 -14.70 -15.38 -4.35
N VAL A 218 -15.36 -15.13 -3.22
CA VAL A 218 -16.82 -15.20 -3.11
C VAL A 218 -17.40 -14.15 -4.07
N PRO A 219 -18.26 -14.54 -5.02
CA PRO A 219 -18.72 -13.64 -6.06
C PRO A 219 -19.31 -12.34 -5.48
N ALA A 220 -18.84 -11.20 -6.00
CA ALA A 220 -19.35 -9.87 -5.73
C ALA A 220 -20.83 -9.79 -6.04
N ASP A 221 -21.19 -10.48 -7.11
CA ASP A 221 -22.52 -10.87 -7.43
C ASP A 221 -22.45 -12.39 -7.83
N HIS A 222 -23.17 -13.37 -7.26
CA HIS A 222 -24.36 -13.29 -6.45
C HIS A 222 -25.20 -12.05 -6.83
N GLY A 223 -25.39 -11.74 -8.13
CA GLY A 223 -25.12 -12.57 -9.36
C GLY A 223 -24.14 -12.10 -10.48
N ALA A 224 -23.16 -12.91 -10.87
CA ALA A 224 -22.54 -12.99 -12.19
C ALA A 224 -22.11 -14.45 -12.50
N LEU A 225 -22.92 -15.40 -12.00
CA LEU A 225 -23.12 -16.69 -12.64
C LEU A 225 -24.61 -16.81 -12.95
N SER A 226 -24.94 -16.95 -14.23
CA SER A 226 -26.30 -17.14 -14.71
C SER A 226 -26.81 -18.54 -14.35
N TYR A 227 -27.03 -18.88 -13.07
CA TYR A 227 -27.94 -19.96 -12.68
C TYR A 227 -28.16 -20.03 -11.15
N SER A 228 -29.20 -19.37 -10.64
CA SER A 228 -30.32 -20.00 -9.93
C SER A 228 -31.04 -19.00 -9.03
N ALA A 229 -32.34 -18.86 -9.30
CA ALA A 229 -33.30 -18.12 -8.48
C ALA A 229 -33.65 -18.86 -7.17
N ARG A 230 -32.63 -19.33 -6.43
CA ARG A 230 -32.76 -19.96 -5.10
C ARG A 230 -31.49 -19.75 -4.26
N MET A 231 -31.10 -18.50 -4.04
CA MET A 231 -30.26 -18.23 -2.87
C MET A 231 -31.13 -18.35 -1.62
N THR A 232 -30.71 -19.15 -0.66
CA THR A 232 -31.34 -19.19 0.66
C THR A 232 -30.88 -17.97 1.44
N ASN A 233 -31.78 -17.33 2.19
CA ASN A 233 -31.45 -16.25 3.13
C ASN A 233 -30.24 -16.61 4.02
N GLU A 234 -30.02 -17.91 4.26
CA GLU A 234 -28.91 -18.47 5.03
C GLU A 234 -27.51 -18.06 4.54
N LEU A 235 -27.24 -17.94 3.22
CA LEU A 235 -25.91 -17.54 2.73
C LEU A 235 -25.65 -16.04 2.84
N GLU A 236 -26.71 -15.23 2.74
CA GLU A 236 -26.64 -13.78 2.98
C GLU A 236 -26.41 -13.50 4.47
N ASP A 237 -27.11 -14.25 5.33
CA ASP A 237 -27.02 -14.15 6.80
C ASP A 237 -25.61 -14.45 7.33
N LEU A 238 -24.80 -15.27 6.63
CA LEU A 238 -23.40 -15.57 7.01
C LEU A 238 -22.53 -14.32 7.10
N TRP A 239 -22.78 -13.34 6.24
CA TRP A 239 -21.99 -12.12 6.16
C TRP A 239 -22.53 -11.00 7.05
N ILE A 240 -23.56 -11.28 7.85
CA ILE A 240 -24.11 -10.32 8.81
C ILE A 240 -23.20 -10.29 10.06
N PRO A 241 -22.59 -9.14 10.36
CA PRO A 241 -21.78 -8.96 11.56
C PRO A 241 -22.63 -9.10 12.83
N MET A 242 -22.02 -9.55 13.92
CA MET A 242 -22.73 -9.62 15.19
C MET A 242 -23.11 -8.20 15.66
N PRO A 243 -24.31 -7.98 16.22
CA PRO A 243 -24.71 -6.67 16.73
C PRO A 243 -23.68 -6.11 17.74
N GLY A 244 -23.18 -4.91 17.47
CA GLY A 244 -22.17 -4.25 18.31
C GLY A 244 -20.72 -4.69 18.05
N ALA A 245 -20.47 -5.50 17.01
CA ALA A 245 -19.12 -5.83 16.59
C ALA A 245 -18.31 -4.57 16.20
N LEU A 246 -17.00 -4.64 16.42
CA LEU A 246 -16.04 -3.64 15.95
C LEU A 246 -16.00 -3.68 14.42
N LEU A 247 -15.83 -2.51 13.81
CA LEU A 247 -15.70 -2.41 12.37
C LEU A 247 -14.37 -3.01 11.90
N THR A 248 -14.45 -3.77 10.82
CA THR A 248 -13.34 -4.37 10.09
C THR A 248 -13.36 -3.89 8.64
N ARG A 249 -12.33 -4.25 7.87
CA ARG A 249 -12.35 -4.14 6.42
C ARG A 249 -13.32 -5.13 5.77
N SER A 250 -14.13 -5.91 6.51
CA SER A 250 -15.17 -6.78 5.90
C SER A 250 -16.45 -6.02 5.55
N PHE A 251 -16.66 -4.84 6.15
CA PHE A 251 -17.96 -4.12 6.18
C PHE A 251 -18.20 -3.13 5.04
N GLY A 252 -18.61 -3.60 3.87
CA GLY A 252 -18.70 -2.72 2.70
C GLY A 252 -20.04 -2.12 2.37
N ASP A 253 -19.93 -1.11 1.51
CA ASP A 253 -21.06 -0.54 0.80
C ASP A 253 -21.86 -1.68 0.15
N THR A 254 -23.05 -1.94 0.67
CA THR A 254 -23.89 -3.04 0.20
C THR A 254 -24.19 -2.87 -1.30
N GLY A 255 -23.99 -3.96 -2.07
CA GLY A 255 -24.23 -3.97 -3.52
C GLY A 255 -23.21 -3.20 -4.35
N ARG A 256 -22.01 -2.92 -3.81
CA ARG A 256 -20.94 -2.19 -4.52
C ARG A 256 -19.60 -2.94 -4.54
N SER A 257 -19.67 -4.27 -4.61
CA SER A 257 -18.52 -5.17 -4.71
C SER A 257 -18.10 -5.36 -6.17
N ILE A 258 -16.84 -5.73 -6.41
CA ILE A 258 -16.34 -6.14 -7.72
C ILE A 258 -15.76 -7.55 -7.62
N ASP A 259 -16.09 -8.43 -8.57
CA ASP A 259 -15.53 -9.78 -8.61
C ASP A 259 -14.01 -9.72 -8.78
N ILE A 260 -13.30 -10.63 -8.13
CA ILE A 260 -11.85 -10.70 -8.27
C ILE A 260 -11.42 -10.93 -9.71
N THR A 261 -12.18 -11.69 -10.49
CA THR A 261 -11.94 -11.96 -11.91
C THR A 261 -12.11 -10.70 -12.76
N ASN A 262 -13.11 -9.86 -12.46
CA ASN A 262 -13.34 -8.59 -13.13
C ASN A 262 -12.24 -7.57 -12.77
N PHE A 263 -11.84 -7.51 -11.50
CA PHE A 263 -10.70 -6.70 -11.07
C PHE A 263 -9.40 -7.16 -11.75
N ALA A 264 -9.14 -8.47 -11.78
CA ALA A 264 -7.99 -9.07 -12.46
C ALA A 264 -7.97 -8.71 -13.95
N ALA A 265 -9.12 -8.78 -14.63
CA ALA A 265 -9.25 -8.36 -16.03
C ALA A 265 -8.95 -6.87 -16.22
N ALA A 266 -9.45 -6.01 -15.34
CA ALA A 266 -9.17 -4.57 -15.37
C ALA A 266 -7.67 -4.28 -15.19
N VAL A 267 -6.97 -5.01 -14.31
CA VAL A 267 -5.51 -4.89 -14.14
C VAL A 267 -4.76 -5.41 -15.37
N LYS A 268 -5.14 -6.57 -15.94
CA LYS A 268 -4.48 -7.14 -17.14
C LYS A 268 -4.68 -6.31 -18.41
N ALA A 269 -5.74 -5.50 -18.46
CA ALA A 269 -6.03 -4.64 -19.60
C ALA A 269 -5.11 -3.40 -19.69
N GLN A 270 -4.31 -3.13 -18.66
CA GLN A 270 -3.43 -1.97 -18.63
C GLN A 270 -2.20 -2.15 -19.54
N ASN A 271 -1.61 -1.04 -19.99
CA ASN A 271 -0.36 -1.03 -20.76
C ASN A 271 0.90 -1.19 -19.87
N TYR A 272 0.70 -1.31 -18.57
CA TYR A 272 1.73 -1.61 -17.57
C TYR A 272 1.27 -2.81 -16.75
N ARG A 273 2.25 -3.47 -16.13
CA ARG A 273 2.00 -4.53 -15.15
C ARG A 273 2.43 -4.00 -13.78
N PRO A 274 1.57 -4.03 -12.74
CA PRO A 274 2.00 -3.69 -11.40
C PRO A 274 2.94 -4.77 -10.85
N ASP A 275 4.05 -4.35 -10.28
CA ASP A 275 5.01 -5.18 -9.55
C ASP A 275 4.35 -5.85 -8.35
N TYR A 276 3.49 -5.11 -7.64
CA TYR A 276 2.76 -5.63 -6.49
C TYR A 276 1.32 -5.11 -6.40
N LEU A 277 0.46 -5.96 -5.87
CA LEU A 277 -0.84 -5.59 -5.32
C LEU A 277 -0.81 -5.70 -3.80
N LEU A 278 -1.45 -4.78 -3.10
CA LEU A 278 -1.77 -4.92 -1.69
C LEU A 278 -3.27 -4.81 -1.50
N PHE A 279 -3.87 -5.77 -0.79
CA PHE A 279 -5.25 -5.68 -0.35
C PHE A 279 -5.30 -5.31 1.13
N ASP A 280 -5.63 -4.05 1.42
CA ASP A 280 -6.04 -3.59 2.74
C ASP A 280 -7.54 -3.87 2.89
N ALA A 281 -7.84 -5.16 2.79
CA ALA A 281 -9.16 -5.77 2.75
C ALA A 281 -9.12 -7.17 3.38
N CYS A 282 -10.25 -7.65 3.91
CA CYS A 282 -10.32 -8.94 4.58
C CYS A 282 -10.24 -10.12 3.62
N PHE A 283 -9.70 -11.25 4.09
CA PHE A 283 -9.73 -12.57 3.44
C PHE A 283 -9.00 -12.69 2.10
N MET A 284 -8.35 -11.64 1.61
CA MET A 284 -7.76 -11.62 0.27
C MET A 284 -6.50 -12.52 0.13
N ALA A 285 -5.88 -12.95 1.24
CA ALA A 285 -4.86 -14.00 1.19
C ALA A 285 -5.52 -15.39 1.18
N ASN A 286 -6.16 -15.68 0.06
CA ASN A 286 -6.93 -16.88 -0.18
C ASN A 286 -6.46 -17.49 -1.51
N ILE A 287 -6.23 -18.80 -1.57
CA ILE A 287 -5.56 -19.43 -2.71
C ILE A 287 -6.39 -19.31 -4.00
N GLU A 288 -7.72 -19.41 -3.94
CA GLU A 288 -8.60 -19.23 -5.09
C GLU A 288 -8.50 -17.80 -5.65
N THR A 289 -8.51 -16.81 -4.76
CA THR A 289 -8.37 -15.37 -5.07
C THR A 289 -7.01 -15.06 -5.69
N LEU A 290 -5.94 -15.53 -5.03
CA LEU A 290 -4.56 -15.32 -5.47
C LEU A 290 -4.31 -16.00 -6.81
N TYR A 291 -4.86 -17.19 -7.02
CA TYR A 291 -4.70 -17.89 -8.29
C TYR A 291 -5.33 -17.11 -9.44
N ASP A 292 -6.51 -16.49 -9.29
CA ASP A 292 -7.10 -15.63 -10.33
C ASP A 292 -6.26 -14.36 -10.61
N LEU A 293 -5.45 -13.90 -9.64
CA LEU A 293 -4.54 -12.77 -9.78
C LEU A 293 -3.14 -13.14 -10.29
N ARG A 294 -2.81 -14.43 -10.47
CA ARG A 294 -1.43 -14.90 -10.75
C ARG A 294 -0.78 -14.28 -11.99
N GLU A 295 -1.59 -13.88 -12.95
CA GLU A 295 -1.14 -13.23 -14.19
C GLU A 295 -1.20 -11.70 -14.13
N CYS A 296 -1.61 -11.10 -13.00
CA CYS A 296 -1.83 -9.65 -12.88
C CYS A 296 -0.64 -8.90 -12.27
N THR A 297 0.10 -9.55 -11.36
CA THR A 297 1.19 -8.92 -10.62
C THR A 297 2.24 -9.95 -10.18
N ASP A 298 3.43 -9.51 -9.77
CA ASP A 298 4.50 -10.41 -9.33
C ASP A 298 4.36 -10.78 -7.84
N TYR A 299 3.77 -9.88 -7.06
CA TYR A 299 3.56 -10.06 -5.63
C TYR A 299 2.17 -9.60 -5.17
N VAL A 300 1.58 -10.31 -4.20
CA VAL A 300 0.36 -9.87 -3.52
C VAL A 300 0.58 -9.85 -2.01
N ILE A 301 0.33 -8.72 -1.36
CA ILE A 301 0.24 -8.62 0.11
C ILE A 301 -1.23 -8.64 0.50
N ALA A 302 -1.62 -9.57 1.36
CA ALA A 302 -3.01 -9.68 1.80
C ALA A 302 -3.14 -10.38 3.17
N ALA A 303 -4.34 -10.29 3.76
CA ALA A 303 -4.66 -10.97 5.02
C ALA A 303 -5.58 -12.18 4.76
N PRO A 304 -5.33 -13.34 5.39
CA PRO A 304 -6.28 -14.46 5.34
C PRO A 304 -7.41 -14.28 6.35
N CYS A 305 -7.22 -13.41 7.36
CA CYS A 305 -8.18 -13.08 8.42
C CYS A 305 -8.87 -11.72 8.16
N GLU A 306 -9.73 -11.30 9.08
CA GLU A 306 -10.23 -9.92 9.09
C GLU A 306 -9.13 -8.91 9.48
N ILE A 307 -9.10 -7.77 8.77
CA ILE A 307 -8.31 -6.59 9.12
C ILE A 307 -9.23 -5.60 9.84
N MET A 308 -8.81 -4.99 10.94
CA MET A 308 -9.62 -3.97 11.62
C MET A 308 -9.88 -2.76 10.70
N ALA A 309 -10.95 -1.99 10.91
CA ALA A 309 -11.33 -0.90 10.01
C ALA A 309 -10.25 0.18 9.81
N GLN A 310 -9.34 0.33 10.79
CA GLN A 310 -8.17 1.18 10.69
C GLN A 310 -7.23 0.79 9.53
N GLY A 311 -7.17 -0.49 9.18
CA GLY A 311 -6.38 -1.01 8.07
C GLY A 311 -4.88 -0.95 8.30
N PHE A 312 -4.14 -0.63 7.24
CA PHE A 312 -2.69 -0.53 7.27
C PHE A 312 -2.19 0.75 7.97
N PRO A 313 -1.06 0.68 8.71
CA PRO A 313 -0.41 1.85 9.30
C PRO A 313 0.42 2.61 8.25
N TYR A 314 -0.24 3.31 7.32
CA TYR A 314 0.42 3.90 6.14
C TYR A 314 1.59 4.82 6.44
N GLU A 315 1.56 5.59 7.54
CA GLU A 315 2.71 6.40 7.99
C GLU A 315 3.99 5.56 8.18
N ARG A 316 3.85 4.33 8.67
CA ARG A 316 4.97 3.40 8.93
C ARG A 316 5.28 2.49 7.76
N ALA A 317 4.29 2.19 6.92
CA ALA A 317 4.43 1.28 5.80
C ALA A 317 4.98 1.97 4.54
N MET A 318 4.61 3.24 4.29
CA MET A 318 5.00 4.00 3.11
C MET A 318 6.53 4.02 2.82
N PRO A 319 7.42 4.20 3.82
CA PRO A 319 8.86 4.15 3.57
C PRO A 319 9.35 2.83 2.95
N TRP A 320 8.68 1.71 3.22
CA TRP A 320 9.05 0.40 2.69
C TRP A 320 8.54 0.17 1.27
N PHE A 321 7.54 0.92 0.82
CA PHE A 321 7.15 0.94 -0.59
C PHE A 321 8.09 1.79 -1.45
N PHE A 322 8.88 2.69 -0.85
CA PHE A 322 9.73 3.63 -1.56
C PHE A 322 11.14 3.70 -0.94
N THR A 323 11.78 2.54 -0.82
CA THR A 323 13.16 2.44 -0.34
C THR A 323 14.15 3.03 -1.36
N ASP A 324 15.35 3.38 -0.91
CA ASP A 324 16.38 4.07 -1.70
C ASP A 324 15.84 5.31 -2.46
N GLY A 325 15.01 6.11 -1.77
CA GLY A 325 14.41 7.31 -2.35
C GLY A 325 13.42 7.01 -3.49
N GLY A 326 12.70 5.90 -3.40
CA GLY A 326 11.66 5.51 -4.36
C GLY A 326 12.13 4.68 -5.54
N LYS A 327 13.38 4.18 -5.51
CA LYS A 327 13.93 3.33 -6.59
C LYS A 327 13.63 1.84 -6.39
N GLU A 328 13.38 1.43 -5.15
CA GLU A 328 13.14 0.03 -4.78
C GLU A 328 12.01 -0.06 -3.75
N TYR A 329 11.52 -1.28 -3.49
CA TYR A 329 10.56 -1.59 -2.41
C TYR A 329 11.00 -2.81 -1.59
N ASN A 330 10.54 -2.88 -0.35
CA ASN A 330 10.74 -4.02 0.54
C ASN A 330 9.40 -4.52 1.09
N LEU A 331 8.77 -5.44 0.35
CA LEU A 331 7.45 -5.97 0.66
C LEU A 331 7.42 -6.80 1.95
N THR A 332 8.52 -7.48 2.31
CA THR A 332 8.62 -8.17 3.61
C THR A 332 8.53 -7.17 4.76
N LYS A 333 9.19 -6.01 4.65
CA LYS A 333 9.11 -4.96 5.66
C LYS A 333 7.74 -4.28 5.73
N VAL A 334 7.01 -4.24 4.62
CA VAL A 334 5.59 -3.82 4.63
C VAL A 334 4.75 -4.78 5.49
N CYS A 335 4.90 -6.10 5.31
CA CYS A 335 4.23 -7.11 6.15
C CYS A 335 4.64 -6.96 7.63
N GLU A 336 5.93 -6.77 7.92
CA GLU A 336 6.42 -6.53 9.28
C GLU A 336 5.83 -5.25 9.89
N ALA A 337 5.71 -4.17 9.13
CA ALA A 337 5.14 -2.91 9.62
C ALA A 337 3.67 -3.07 10.03
N PHE A 338 2.87 -3.80 9.23
CA PHE A 338 1.50 -4.16 9.56
C PHE A 338 1.43 -5.01 10.83
N TRP A 339 2.17 -6.11 10.86
CA TRP A 339 2.18 -7.03 11.99
C TRP A 339 2.62 -6.34 13.29
N ASN A 340 3.70 -5.57 13.23
CA ASN A 340 4.24 -4.85 14.38
C ASN A 340 3.24 -3.85 14.95
N PHE A 341 2.53 -3.12 14.07
CA PHE A 341 1.48 -2.20 14.49
C PHE A 341 0.34 -2.92 15.24
N TYR A 342 -0.18 -4.03 14.70
CA TYR A 342 -1.25 -4.77 15.37
C TYR A 342 -0.79 -5.49 16.64
N MET A 343 0.47 -5.92 16.70
CA MET A 343 1.01 -6.58 17.89
C MET A 343 1.24 -5.61 19.06
N ASN A 344 1.68 -4.38 18.77
CA ASN A 344 2.25 -3.48 19.77
C ASN A 344 1.48 -2.18 19.98
N ASP A 345 0.79 -1.64 18.97
CA ASP A 345 0.20 -0.29 19.03
C ASP A 345 -1.32 -0.28 18.90
N ALA A 346 -1.90 -1.20 18.12
CA ALA A 346 -3.33 -1.24 17.89
C ALA A 346 -4.09 -1.62 19.17
N THR A 347 -5.26 -0.98 19.38
CA THR A 347 -6.15 -1.32 20.50
C THR A 347 -6.65 -2.76 20.41
N THR A 348 -6.95 -3.24 19.21
CA THR A 348 -7.35 -4.63 18.96
C THR A 348 -6.18 -5.35 18.31
N LYS A 349 -5.59 -6.32 19.01
CA LYS A 349 -4.41 -7.06 18.56
C LYS A 349 -4.76 -8.15 17.55
N SER A 350 -5.23 -7.74 16.39
CA SER A 350 -5.70 -8.61 15.31
C SER A 350 -4.96 -8.30 14.02
N GLY A 351 -3.90 -9.05 13.73
CA GLY A 351 -3.13 -8.88 12.50
C GLY A 351 -2.63 -10.22 11.97
N CYS A 352 -3.25 -10.71 10.89
CA CYS A 352 -2.73 -11.78 10.04
C CYS A 352 -2.30 -11.15 8.70
N ILE A 353 -1.10 -11.43 8.22
CA ILE A 353 -0.63 -10.92 6.93
C ILE A 353 0.33 -11.89 6.25
N SER A 354 0.23 -12.00 4.93
CA SER A 354 1.18 -12.73 4.12
C SER A 354 1.55 -11.98 2.84
N LEU A 355 2.74 -12.31 2.33
CA LEU A 355 3.19 -11.99 0.98
C LEU A 355 3.12 -13.25 0.13
N ALA A 356 2.37 -13.20 -0.97
CA ALA A 356 2.32 -14.22 -2.00
C ALA A 356 3.29 -13.86 -3.14
N VAL A 357 4.12 -14.82 -3.56
CA VAL A 357 4.99 -14.74 -4.74
C VAL A 357 4.25 -15.38 -5.92
N MET A 358 3.77 -14.58 -6.86
CA MET A 358 2.81 -15.04 -7.87
C MET A 358 3.43 -16.01 -8.89
N ALA A 359 4.74 -15.91 -9.12
CA ALA A 359 5.50 -16.86 -9.95
C ALA A 359 5.46 -18.31 -9.42
N GLU A 360 5.17 -18.50 -8.13
CA GLU A 360 5.14 -19.82 -7.47
C GLU A 360 3.74 -20.45 -7.47
N MET A 361 2.71 -19.77 -8.00
CA MET A 361 1.33 -20.28 -8.03
C MET A 361 1.17 -21.51 -8.92
N GLU A 362 1.97 -21.62 -9.99
CA GLU A 362 1.98 -22.81 -10.84
C GLU A 362 2.52 -24.03 -10.09
N GLY A 363 3.56 -23.85 -9.28
CA GLY A 363 4.08 -24.90 -8.41
C GLY A 363 3.06 -25.31 -7.34
N MET A 364 2.37 -24.34 -6.73
CA MET A 364 1.28 -24.61 -5.77
C MET A 364 0.14 -25.42 -6.39
N LYS A 365 -0.26 -25.08 -7.62
CA LYS A 365 -1.28 -25.80 -8.38
C LYS A 365 -0.87 -27.25 -8.65
N GLU A 366 0.34 -27.51 -9.12
CA GLU A 366 0.80 -28.87 -9.43
C GLU A 366 0.87 -29.76 -8.18
N ILE A 367 1.40 -29.25 -7.06
CA ILE A 367 1.44 -30.05 -5.82
C ILE A 367 0.04 -30.31 -5.26
N MET A 368 -0.86 -29.32 -5.34
CA MET A 368 -2.24 -29.51 -4.89
C MET A 368 -2.97 -30.55 -5.73
N ARG A 369 -2.76 -30.58 -7.05
CA ARG A 369 -3.33 -31.63 -7.92
C ARG A 369 -2.90 -33.03 -7.48
N HIS A 370 -1.64 -33.21 -7.08
CA HIS A 370 -1.16 -34.50 -6.56
C HIS A 370 -1.77 -34.83 -5.19
N ILE A 371 -1.93 -33.84 -4.31
CA ILE A 371 -2.59 -34.01 -3.01
C ILE A 371 -4.06 -34.39 -3.17
N ASN A 372 -4.81 -33.72 -4.05
CA ASN A 372 -6.22 -34.00 -4.31
C ASN A 372 -6.45 -35.38 -4.94
N ALA A 373 -5.52 -35.84 -5.78
CA ALA A 373 -5.54 -37.19 -6.34
C ALA A 373 -5.14 -38.28 -5.33
N ALA A 374 -4.48 -37.92 -4.23
CA ALA A 374 -4.07 -38.87 -3.21
C ALA A 374 -5.24 -39.24 -2.27
N PRO A 375 -5.24 -40.44 -1.67
CA PRO A 375 -6.23 -40.81 -0.67
C PRO A 375 -6.24 -39.83 0.51
N GLN A 376 -7.42 -39.31 0.84
CA GLN A 376 -7.61 -38.41 1.99
C GLN A 376 -7.82 -39.21 3.28
N LYS A 377 -7.33 -38.69 4.40
CA LYS A 377 -7.56 -39.21 5.75
C LYS A 377 -8.64 -38.39 6.45
N THR A 378 -9.45 -39.06 7.26
CA THR A 378 -10.29 -38.39 8.24
C THR A 378 -9.44 -37.90 9.41
N TYR A 379 -9.72 -36.70 9.90
CA TYR A 379 -9.07 -36.10 11.06
C TYR A 379 -10.12 -35.71 12.11
N ALA A 380 -9.74 -35.72 13.38
CA ALA A 380 -10.62 -35.37 14.50
C ALA A 380 -10.34 -33.96 15.03
N GLU A 381 -9.18 -33.42 14.68
CA GLU A 381 -8.72 -32.08 14.98
C GLU A 381 -9.60 -31.02 14.29
N GLU A 382 -9.85 -29.92 14.99
CA GLU A 382 -10.54 -28.77 14.41
C GLU A 382 -9.58 -28.05 13.44
N LEU A 383 -10.01 -27.94 12.18
CA LEU A 383 -9.24 -27.25 11.15
C LEU A 383 -9.22 -25.74 11.46
N GLN A 384 -8.05 -25.12 11.41
CA GLN A 384 -7.90 -23.68 11.65
C GLN A 384 -8.73 -22.91 10.63
N SER A 385 -9.66 -22.08 11.10
CA SER A 385 -10.38 -21.10 10.29
C SER A 385 -9.85 -19.69 10.51
N TYR A 386 -10.12 -18.79 9.57
CA TYR A 386 -9.70 -17.39 9.61
C TYR A 386 -10.85 -16.39 9.73
N GLU A 387 -12.04 -16.87 10.09
CA GLU A 387 -13.20 -16.07 10.47
C GLU A 387 -13.95 -16.68 11.65
N GLY A 388 -14.92 -15.95 12.18
CA GLY A 388 -15.72 -16.32 13.35
C GLY A 388 -17.17 -16.72 13.04
N MET A 389 -17.49 -17.12 11.81
CA MET A 389 -18.81 -17.58 11.39
C MET A 389 -19.19 -18.90 12.07
N SER A 390 -20.49 -19.21 12.09
CA SER A 390 -21.02 -20.47 12.64
C SER A 390 -20.74 -21.68 11.75
N SER A 391 -20.57 -21.47 10.45
CA SER A 391 -20.00 -22.44 9.51
C SER A 391 -18.90 -21.75 8.73
N HIS A 392 -17.72 -22.35 8.74
CA HIS A 392 -16.51 -21.69 8.25
C HIS A 392 -16.33 -21.84 6.74
N ILE A 393 -15.83 -20.76 6.12
CA ILE A 393 -15.56 -20.67 4.67
C ILE A 393 -14.05 -20.67 4.40
N PHE A 394 -13.27 -20.04 5.26
CA PHE A 394 -11.84 -19.79 5.03
C PHE A 394 -11.01 -20.58 6.01
N TYR A 395 -10.50 -21.73 5.56
CA TYR A 395 -9.65 -22.62 6.34
C TYR A 395 -8.19 -22.46 5.98
N ASP A 396 -7.29 -22.74 6.92
CA ASP A 396 -5.85 -22.74 6.66
C ASP A 396 -5.45 -23.88 5.71
N LEU A 397 -4.89 -23.52 4.55
CA LEU A 397 -4.51 -24.48 3.51
C LEU A 397 -3.44 -25.47 4.01
N GLY A 398 -2.40 -24.97 4.67
CA GLY A 398 -1.31 -25.82 5.14
C GLY A 398 -1.72 -26.79 6.23
N HIS A 399 -2.61 -26.36 7.13
CA HIS A 399 -3.18 -27.21 8.16
C HIS A 399 -4.05 -28.31 7.55
N TRP A 400 -4.87 -27.97 6.54
CA TRP A 400 -5.68 -28.96 5.85
C TRP A 400 -4.81 -30.01 5.16
N VAL A 401 -3.74 -29.61 4.45
CA VAL A 401 -2.81 -30.59 3.84
C VAL A 401 -2.17 -31.47 4.90
N GLU A 402 -1.76 -30.91 6.05
CA GLU A 402 -1.17 -31.68 7.14
C GLU A 402 -2.15 -32.69 7.75
N LEU A 403 -3.44 -32.38 7.84
CA LEU A 403 -4.43 -33.28 8.43
C LEU A 403 -4.99 -34.29 7.41
N ALA A 404 -5.35 -33.82 6.22
CA ALA A 404 -6.12 -34.57 5.24
C ALA A 404 -5.23 -35.43 4.32
N CYS A 405 -4.04 -34.96 3.95
CA CYS A 405 -3.18 -35.73 3.04
C CYS A 405 -2.63 -36.99 3.73
N SER A 406 -2.77 -38.16 3.08
CA SER A 406 -2.26 -39.41 3.64
C SER A 406 -0.76 -39.64 3.41
N ASP A 407 -0.19 -39.03 2.38
CA ASP A 407 1.16 -39.25 1.88
C ASP A 407 2.17 -38.26 2.51
N ALA A 408 3.18 -38.80 3.19
CA ALA A 408 4.18 -37.99 3.89
C ALA A 408 5.15 -37.26 2.94
N GLY A 409 5.41 -37.81 1.75
CA GLY A 409 6.25 -37.18 0.73
C GLY A 409 5.56 -35.95 0.14
N LEU A 410 4.28 -36.08 -0.22
CA LEU A 410 3.49 -34.96 -0.73
C LEU A 410 3.36 -33.82 0.29
N LYS A 411 3.22 -34.13 1.59
CA LYS A 411 3.24 -33.11 2.63
C LYS A 411 4.54 -32.31 2.69
N GLU A 412 5.68 -32.98 2.54
CA GLU A 412 6.98 -32.30 2.57
C GLU A 412 7.21 -31.47 1.31
N GLU A 413 6.87 -32.01 0.13
CA GLU A 413 6.91 -31.27 -1.14
C GLU A 413 6.01 -30.02 -1.09
N PHE A 414 4.81 -30.15 -0.51
CA PHE A 414 3.91 -29.03 -0.28
C PHE A 414 4.51 -27.99 0.65
N LYS A 415 5.11 -28.38 1.78
CA LYS A 415 5.76 -27.43 2.70
C LYS A 415 6.86 -26.64 2.01
N VAL A 416 7.68 -27.30 1.21
CA VAL A 416 8.73 -26.64 0.41
C VAL A 416 8.12 -25.65 -0.58
N GLN A 417 7.07 -26.03 -1.29
CA GLN A 417 6.44 -25.15 -2.28
C GLN A 417 5.69 -23.99 -1.63
N LEU A 418 5.02 -24.23 -0.50
CA LEU A 418 4.35 -23.22 0.32
C LEU A 418 5.34 -22.17 0.81
N ASP A 419 6.54 -22.57 1.26
CA ASP A 419 7.55 -21.62 1.74
C ASP A 419 8.16 -20.76 0.62
N LYS A 420 8.10 -21.20 -0.65
CA LYS A 420 8.43 -20.36 -1.80
C LYS A 420 7.31 -19.38 -2.12
N ALA A 421 6.07 -19.88 -2.18
CA ALA A 421 4.91 -19.07 -2.51
C ALA A 421 4.56 -18.06 -1.41
N PHE A 422 4.79 -18.40 -0.14
CA PHE A 422 4.49 -17.60 1.04
C PHE A 422 5.69 -17.59 1.99
N PRO A 423 6.70 -16.74 1.72
CA PRO A 423 7.95 -16.73 2.49
C PRO A 423 7.71 -16.54 3.99
N LYS A 424 8.34 -17.38 4.82
CA LYS A 424 8.22 -17.34 6.29
C LYS A 424 8.47 -15.96 6.91
N ALA A 425 9.42 -15.19 6.36
CA ALA A 425 9.74 -13.86 6.86
C ALA A 425 8.60 -12.84 6.65
N ALA A 426 7.71 -13.08 5.70
CA ALA A 426 6.61 -12.19 5.34
C ALA A 426 5.22 -12.81 5.63
N ARG A 427 5.19 -13.97 6.29
CA ARG A 427 3.98 -14.65 6.76
C ARG A 427 3.89 -14.51 8.29
N LEU A 428 3.16 -13.50 8.75
CA LEU A 428 3.14 -13.06 10.14
C LEU A 428 1.71 -13.02 10.70
N ASN A 429 1.56 -13.38 11.98
CA ASN A 429 0.29 -13.31 12.69
C ASN A 429 0.45 -12.84 14.14
N THR A 430 -0.60 -12.23 14.68
CA THR A 430 -0.83 -12.12 16.13
C THR A 430 -1.36 -13.46 16.68
N PRO A 431 -1.20 -13.75 17.99
CA PRO A 431 -1.69 -15.00 18.58
C PRO A 431 -3.20 -15.26 18.40
N GLU A 432 -3.97 -14.18 18.22
CA GLU A 432 -5.41 -14.22 17.97
C GLU A 432 -5.77 -13.20 16.89
N PHE A 433 -6.91 -13.38 16.21
CA PHE A 433 -7.51 -12.41 15.30
C PHE A 433 -8.95 -12.11 15.72
N TYR A 434 -9.39 -10.87 15.53
CA TYR A 434 -10.78 -10.46 15.77
C TYR A 434 -11.65 -10.91 14.61
N SER A 435 -12.85 -11.41 14.90
CA SER A 435 -13.89 -11.54 13.88
C SER A 435 -15.16 -10.79 14.26
N ALA A 436 -15.69 -10.05 13.30
CA ALA A 436 -16.95 -9.34 13.46
C ALA A 436 -18.16 -10.29 13.48
N TYR A 437 -18.04 -11.47 12.88
CA TYR A 437 -19.13 -12.46 12.78
C TYR A 437 -19.45 -13.12 14.13
N ASN A 438 -18.47 -13.19 15.04
CA ASN A 438 -18.69 -13.62 16.44
C ASN A 438 -18.24 -12.59 17.48
N GLY A 439 -17.93 -11.37 17.06
CA GLY A 439 -17.65 -10.24 17.94
C GLY A 439 -16.51 -10.43 18.94
N ARG A 440 -15.61 -11.40 18.72
CA ARG A 440 -14.55 -11.78 19.67
C ARG A 440 -13.21 -12.04 18.99
N MET A 441 -12.17 -12.16 19.81
CA MET A 441 -10.87 -12.69 19.40
C MET A 441 -10.96 -14.22 19.24
N ASN A 442 -10.32 -14.75 18.19
CA ASN A 442 -10.26 -16.17 17.86
C ASN A 442 -8.77 -16.57 17.74
N PRO A 443 -8.38 -17.74 18.27
CA PRO A 443 -6.98 -18.15 18.30
C PRO A 443 -6.43 -18.48 16.92
N VAL A 444 -5.14 -18.17 16.71
CA VAL A 444 -4.34 -18.66 15.58
C VAL A 444 -3.43 -19.77 16.10
N ALA A 445 -3.94 -21.01 16.09
CA ALA A 445 -3.20 -22.20 16.51
C ALA A 445 -2.28 -22.76 15.40
N TYR A 446 -2.66 -22.54 14.15
CA TYR A 446 -1.87 -22.89 12.97
C TYR A 446 -1.88 -21.71 11.98
N TYR A 447 -0.75 -21.47 11.27
CA TYR A 447 -0.68 -20.37 10.32
C TYR A 447 0.19 -20.70 9.09
N SER A 448 -0.47 -21.05 7.98
CA SER A 448 0.13 -21.18 6.65
C SER A 448 0.11 -19.89 5.84
N GLY A 449 -0.57 -18.84 6.33
CA GLY A 449 -0.59 -17.51 5.73
C GLY A 449 -1.55 -17.37 4.55
N VAL A 450 -2.22 -18.45 4.16
CA VAL A 450 -3.17 -18.47 3.06
C VAL A 450 -4.37 -19.34 3.43
N SER A 451 -5.56 -18.85 3.15
CA SER A 451 -6.79 -19.62 3.31
C SER A 451 -7.17 -20.39 2.05
N PHE A 452 -8.03 -21.39 2.19
CA PHE A 452 -8.73 -22.04 1.09
C PHE A 452 -10.12 -22.48 1.54
N SER A 453 -11.01 -22.76 0.59
CA SER A 453 -12.43 -22.93 0.88
C SER A 453 -13.03 -24.29 0.56
N GLU A 454 -12.28 -25.23 -0.01
CA GLU A 454 -12.81 -26.56 -0.37
C GLU A 454 -13.47 -27.35 0.79
N PRO A 455 -12.99 -27.31 2.06
CA PRO A 455 -13.60 -28.06 3.15
C PRO A 455 -14.94 -27.46 3.62
N SER A 456 -15.29 -26.26 3.13
CA SER A 456 -16.52 -25.57 3.46
C SER A 456 -17.73 -26.29 2.89
N ASP A 457 -18.79 -26.37 3.70
CA ASP A 457 -20.13 -26.77 3.24
C ASP A 457 -20.91 -25.61 2.62
N LYS A 458 -20.33 -24.40 2.60
CA LYS A 458 -20.89 -23.18 2.00
C LYS A 458 -20.19 -22.87 0.68
N TYR A 459 -20.98 -22.38 -0.27
CA TYR A 459 -20.51 -22.00 -1.61
C TYR A 459 -19.83 -23.15 -2.37
N THR A 460 -20.21 -24.41 -2.11
CA THR A 460 -19.53 -25.58 -2.68
C THR A 460 -19.59 -25.61 -4.21
N GLU A 461 -20.73 -25.24 -4.81
CA GLU A 461 -20.88 -25.25 -6.28
C GLU A 461 -20.18 -24.05 -6.94
N GLU A 462 -20.09 -22.92 -6.24
CA GLU A 462 -19.35 -21.74 -6.66
C GLU A 462 -17.84 -21.97 -6.54
N ASN A 463 -17.37 -22.64 -5.48
CA ASN A 463 -15.95 -22.96 -5.28
C ASN A 463 -15.43 -23.85 -6.42
N LYS A 464 -16.24 -24.82 -6.85
CA LYS A 464 -15.95 -25.69 -8.01
C LYS A 464 -15.77 -24.93 -9.33
N GLN A 465 -16.28 -23.70 -9.40
CA GLN A 465 -16.17 -22.83 -10.57
C GLN A 465 -14.99 -21.87 -10.49
N THR A 466 -14.20 -21.88 -9.41
CA THR A 466 -12.95 -21.12 -9.34
C THR A 466 -11.91 -21.71 -10.29
N SER A 467 -11.00 -20.88 -10.79
CA SER A 467 -9.89 -21.37 -11.62
C SER A 467 -8.98 -22.33 -10.87
N TRP A 468 -8.79 -22.09 -9.56
CA TRP A 468 -8.01 -22.96 -8.70
C TRP A 468 -8.59 -24.38 -8.64
N TYR A 469 -9.90 -24.51 -8.37
CA TYR A 469 -10.53 -25.82 -8.28
C TYR A 469 -10.41 -26.61 -9.58
N ARG A 470 -10.75 -25.97 -10.73
CA ARG A 470 -10.68 -26.60 -12.05
C ARG A 470 -9.30 -27.09 -12.45
N ASP A 471 -8.25 -26.44 -11.96
CA ASP A 471 -6.87 -26.76 -12.33
C ASP A 471 -6.19 -27.73 -11.34
N THR A 472 -6.84 -28.01 -10.20
CA THR A 472 -6.32 -28.90 -9.13
C THR A 472 -7.15 -30.18 -8.93
N HIS A 473 -8.21 -30.37 -9.72
CA HIS A 473 -9.09 -31.54 -9.77
C HIS A 473 -9.29 -31.99 -11.22
#